data_AF-A0AAW1RP71-F1
#
_entry.id   AF-A0AAW1RP71-F1
#
_cell.length_a   1.000
_cell.length_b   1.000
_cell.length_c   1.000
_cell.angle_alpha   90.00
_cell.angle_beta   90.00
_cell.angle_gamma   90.00
#
_symmetry.space_group_name_H-M   'P 1'
#
loop_
_entity.id
_entity.type
_entity.pdbx_description
1 polymer ?
#
loop_
_entity_poly.entity_id
_entity_poly.type
_entity_poly.pdbx_seq_one_letter_code
_entity_poly.pdbx_strand_id
1 'polypeptide(L)'
;MAFVETFYAGHKPSCRLADEALPKDESEESCSDRSEQVVSMKRAAAQLRRSFSIVSGFSGAPGSVQPCRLQWLHLQHSQRGLATAAGETASQIAAQLKKPDPRFLGIAGSIFIGASAALIISVSTSFRKEPEPAIQHHDPAEDYENEHHIVNWSETHECRPKRFYQPETHEELEALVAEAHAKGEKLRCVGSAISPNGLAMSNEGIVSLSLMDKLIAVDSRTGLVTVQAGARVQEVADAIKAYGLTLANYASVREQTIGGFTQVGAHGTGVHLSTVDDQVIAMRLVTPSKGTITLSKDHNVEMFHMARVGLGCLGVVSEVTLQCVPAHHLLEHTYVSTHKEVRRRHARLLKDKKHLKYMWIPYTDKVVVTTCNPIKPGRQPPKPRELYTLQEQKAPLLDLLVKAEPTRIPAQRSELEAQSGAYLRDLLLAINPLDKDWVVKVNQAEAEFWRRSEGYRIGWSDDILGFDCGGKQWVLEVSFPTGTLRNNSGADLNYVEELLEMIETNNIPAPAPLEQRWTGASASDMSPASAPGAPDTLFSWLGIIMYMPRDGQVAAVTNKFRDYARKCESLLLKKYGAVEHWAKMEVPDRNYAELRALRERVNVRYPVPKFNAARRELDPKNIMGNHITDSIFKT
;
A
#
# COMPACT_ATOMS: atom_id res chain seq x y z
N MET A 1 -36.86 45.39 -2.44
CA MET A 1 -38.24 45.17 -2.89
C MET A 1 -38.40 43.66 -3.02
N ALA A 2 -38.90 43.00 -1.97
CA ALA A 2 -40.33 42.75 -1.69
C ALA A 2 -40.86 41.62 -2.61
N PHE A 3 -40.91 40.37 -2.13
CA PHE A 3 -41.96 39.74 -1.29
C PHE A 3 -43.15 39.20 -2.10
N VAL A 4 -43.35 37.87 -2.09
CA VAL A 4 -44.63 37.18 -1.82
C VAL A 4 -44.29 35.80 -1.22
N GLU A 5 -44.92 35.45 -0.10
CA GLU A 5 -44.88 34.12 0.57
C GLU A 5 -46.27 33.43 0.48
N THR A 6 -46.45 32.34 1.26
CA THR A 6 -47.74 31.79 1.78
C THR A 6 -48.69 31.04 0.83
N PHE A 7 -49.45 30.00 1.25
CA PHE A 7 -49.33 28.98 2.33
C PHE A 7 -50.41 27.87 2.10
N TYR A 8 -50.59 26.95 3.06
CA TYR A 8 -51.63 25.90 3.20
C TYR A 8 -51.52 24.63 2.31
N ALA A 9 -52.02 23.44 2.70
CA ALA A 9 -51.93 22.64 3.94
C ALA A 9 -52.99 21.50 3.88
N GLY A 10 -52.53 20.25 3.99
CA GLY A 10 -53.26 19.10 4.56
C GLY A 10 -54.48 18.51 3.82
N HIS A 11 -54.48 17.18 3.62
CA HIS A 11 -55.52 16.25 4.11
C HIS A 11 -55.07 14.78 3.99
N LYS A 12 -55.57 13.90 4.89
CA LYS A 12 -55.40 12.43 4.84
C LYS A 12 -56.38 11.78 3.85
N PRO A 13 -56.25 10.48 3.57
CA PRO A 13 -57.27 9.57 4.12
C PRO A 13 -56.70 8.28 4.77
N SER A 14 -57.58 7.49 5.39
CA SER A 14 -57.27 6.27 6.15
C SER A 14 -58.38 5.23 6.08
N CYS A 15 -58.03 3.94 5.91
CA CYS A 15 -58.70 2.70 6.39
C CYS A 15 -57.75 1.52 6.03
N ARG A 16 -57.45 0.51 6.87
CA ARG A 16 -58.28 -0.52 7.56
C ARG A 16 -59.04 -1.44 6.57
N LEU A 17 -59.14 -2.77 6.74
CA LEU A 17 -58.48 -3.79 7.59
C LEU A 17 -58.93 -5.19 7.08
N ALA A 18 -58.05 -6.21 7.14
CA ALA A 18 -58.34 -7.66 7.18
C ALA A 18 -56.96 -8.37 7.26
N ASP A 19 -56.51 -9.01 8.34
CA ASP A 19 -57.05 -10.12 9.15
C ASP A 19 -57.15 -11.46 8.41
N GLU A 20 -56.07 -12.25 8.52
CA GLU A 20 -56.11 -13.71 8.64
C GLU A 20 -54.91 -14.15 9.51
N ALA A 21 -55.07 -15.19 10.33
CA ALA A 21 -54.17 -15.46 11.45
C ALA A 21 -53.80 -16.95 11.64
N LEU A 22 -52.62 -17.13 12.23
CA LEU A 22 -52.06 -18.28 13.00
C LEU A 22 -51.13 -19.25 12.26
N PRO A 23 -50.20 -19.94 12.98
CA PRO A 23 -49.84 -19.80 14.40
C PRO A 23 -48.37 -19.37 14.64
N LYS A 24 -48.05 -19.12 15.92
CA LYS A 24 -46.66 -19.01 16.42
C LYS A 24 -46.05 -20.41 16.54
N ASP A 25 -44.72 -20.50 16.41
CA ASP A 25 -43.94 -21.55 17.06
C ASP A 25 -42.56 -21.02 17.49
N GLU A 26 -41.96 -21.65 18.50
CA GLU A 26 -40.82 -21.10 19.26
C GLU A 26 -39.45 -21.55 18.72
N SER A 27 -38.49 -20.62 18.58
CA SER A 27 -37.03 -20.85 18.77
C SER A 27 -36.21 -19.59 18.45
N GLU A 28 -35.98 -18.74 19.46
CA GLU A 28 -34.89 -17.77 19.42
C GLU A 28 -33.58 -18.46 19.85
N GLU A 29 -32.76 -18.91 18.89
CA GLU A 29 -31.37 -19.30 19.17
C GLU A 29 -30.40 -18.88 18.04
N SER A 30 -29.52 -17.93 18.39
CA SER A 30 -28.27 -17.51 17.72
C SER A 30 -28.18 -17.46 16.18
N CYS A 31 -28.51 -16.31 15.59
CA CYS A 31 -28.00 -15.92 14.26
C CYS A 31 -26.64 -15.16 14.34
N SER A 32 -26.25 -14.64 15.51
CA SER A 32 -25.00 -13.90 15.75
C SER A 32 -23.75 -14.79 15.78
N ASP A 33 -23.79 -15.93 16.47
CA ASP A 33 -22.63 -16.82 16.66
C ASP A 33 -22.05 -17.34 15.34
N ARG A 34 -22.90 -17.65 14.36
CA ARG A 34 -22.43 -18.18 13.06
C ARG A 34 -21.69 -17.13 12.24
N SER A 35 -22.05 -15.85 12.35
CA SER A 35 -21.25 -14.76 11.76
C SER A 35 -19.89 -14.61 12.47
N GLU A 36 -19.87 -14.65 13.80
CA GLU A 36 -18.61 -14.48 14.56
C GLU A 36 -17.64 -15.65 14.37
N GLN A 37 -18.13 -16.90 14.34
CA GLN A 37 -17.29 -18.08 14.09
C GLN A 37 -16.69 -18.08 12.67
N VAL A 38 -17.46 -17.70 11.64
CA VAL A 38 -16.94 -17.62 10.26
C VAL A 38 -15.94 -16.47 10.10
N VAL A 39 -16.15 -15.34 10.79
CA VAL A 39 -15.18 -14.24 10.87
C VAL A 39 -13.92 -14.68 11.62
N SER A 40 -14.07 -15.42 12.72
CA SER A 40 -12.95 -15.95 13.53
C SER A 40 -12.07 -16.93 12.75
N MET A 41 -12.65 -17.90 12.03
CA MET A 41 -11.87 -18.82 11.19
C MET A 41 -11.14 -18.10 10.04
N LYS A 42 -11.75 -17.07 9.44
CA LYS A 42 -11.07 -16.22 8.44
C LYS A 42 -9.96 -15.38 9.06
N ARG A 43 -10.12 -14.88 10.29
CA ARG A 43 -9.07 -14.18 11.05
C ARG A 43 -7.89 -15.11 11.37
N ALA A 44 -8.13 -16.33 11.85
CA ALA A 44 -7.05 -17.30 12.11
C ALA A 44 -6.25 -17.65 10.84
N ALA A 45 -6.94 -17.86 9.70
CA ALA A 45 -6.29 -18.09 8.42
C ALA A 45 -5.52 -16.85 7.90
N ALA A 46 -5.99 -15.63 8.19
CA ALA A 46 -5.26 -14.40 7.91
C ALA A 46 -4.03 -14.23 8.81
N GLN A 47 -4.15 -14.57 10.10
CA GLN A 47 -3.06 -14.50 11.09
C GLN A 47 -1.89 -15.42 10.71
N LEU A 48 -2.18 -16.65 10.28
CA LEU A 48 -1.17 -17.55 9.72
C LEU A 48 -0.49 -17.00 8.45
N ARG A 49 -1.21 -16.29 7.57
CA ARG A 49 -0.59 -15.62 6.41
C ARG A 49 0.24 -14.40 6.80
N ARG A 50 -0.07 -13.72 7.91
CA ARG A 50 0.65 -12.52 8.38
C ARG A 50 2.06 -12.85 8.85
N SER A 51 2.28 -13.99 9.53
CA SER A 51 3.62 -14.45 9.93
C SER A 51 4.53 -14.73 8.74
N PHE A 52 4.01 -15.34 7.67
CA PHE A 52 4.80 -15.67 6.47
C PHE A 52 5.08 -14.48 5.55
N SER A 53 4.22 -13.46 5.52
CA SER A 53 4.39 -12.31 4.60
C SER A 53 5.52 -11.35 4.99
N ILE A 54 6.14 -11.52 6.16
CA ILE A 54 7.33 -10.78 6.61
C ILE A 54 8.61 -11.63 6.42
N VAL A 55 8.46 -12.95 6.21
CA VAL A 55 9.58 -13.91 6.08
C VAL A 55 9.57 -14.55 4.69
N SER A 56 9.97 -13.77 3.68
CA SER A 56 10.22 -14.29 2.32
C SER A 56 11.50 -13.70 1.72
N GLY A 57 12.63 -14.07 2.32
CA GLY A 57 13.98 -13.65 1.91
C GLY A 57 14.99 -14.80 1.85
N PHE A 58 14.57 -16.02 1.49
CA PHE A 58 15.48 -17.15 1.33
C PHE A 58 16.22 -17.11 -0.01
N SER A 59 17.44 -16.57 -0.01
CA SER A 59 18.38 -16.69 -1.13
C SER A 59 19.14 -18.01 -1.07
N GLY A 60 18.86 -18.93 -2.01
CA GLY A 60 19.57 -20.21 -2.17
C GLY A 60 20.22 -20.34 -3.55
N ALA A 61 21.51 -20.68 -3.58
CA ALA A 61 22.27 -20.90 -4.82
C ALA A 61 21.83 -22.19 -5.56
N PRO A 62 22.16 -22.37 -6.85
CA PRO A 62 21.36 -23.21 -7.75
C PRO A 62 21.63 -24.71 -7.61
N GLY A 63 20.56 -25.48 -7.36
CA GLY A 63 20.55 -26.93 -7.36
C GLY A 63 19.15 -27.48 -7.63
N SER A 64 19.01 -28.25 -8.71
CA SER A 64 17.76 -28.80 -9.26
C SER A 64 16.75 -29.38 -8.25
N VAL A 65 15.56 -28.75 -8.14
CA VAL A 65 14.34 -29.41 -7.62
C VAL A 65 13.13 -28.95 -8.46
N GLN A 66 12.33 -29.90 -8.97
CA GLN A 66 11.09 -29.61 -9.71
C GLN A 66 9.96 -29.17 -8.75
N PRO A 67 9.11 -28.19 -9.11
CA PRO A 67 7.98 -27.82 -8.28
C PRO A 67 6.78 -28.77 -8.48
N CYS A 68 6.45 -29.57 -7.46
CA CYS A 68 5.17 -30.28 -7.40
C CYS A 68 4.01 -29.28 -7.27
N ARG A 69 3.22 -29.14 -8.33
CA ARG A 69 2.05 -28.24 -8.40
C ARG A 69 0.83 -28.92 -7.76
N LEU A 70 0.39 -28.44 -6.60
CA LEU A 70 -0.87 -28.88 -5.98
C LEU A 70 -2.07 -28.31 -6.77
N GLN A 71 -2.72 -29.16 -7.56
CA GLN A 71 -4.03 -28.86 -8.15
C GLN A 71 -5.12 -28.92 -7.08
N TRP A 72 -5.88 -27.84 -6.92
CA TRP A 72 -7.16 -27.86 -6.20
C TRP A 72 -8.30 -27.75 -7.22
N LEU A 73 -9.10 -28.80 -7.31
CA LEU A 73 -10.28 -28.86 -8.18
C LEU A 73 -11.46 -29.47 -7.40
N HIS A 74 -12.65 -28.95 -7.68
CA HIS A 74 -13.93 -29.21 -7.02
C HIS A 74 -14.18 -30.64 -6.52
N LEU A 75 -14.69 -30.73 -5.28
CA LEU A 75 -15.81 -31.60 -4.91
C LEU A 75 -16.39 -31.19 -3.54
N GLN A 76 -17.51 -30.46 -3.55
CA GLN A 76 -18.42 -30.34 -2.41
C GLN A 76 -19.73 -31.04 -2.77
N HIS A 77 -20.02 -32.19 -2.17
CA HIS A 77 -21.39 -32.63 -1.84
C HIS A 77 -21.35 -33.95 -1.05
N SER A 78 -22.19 -34.05 -0.01
CA SER A 78 -22.36 -35.21 0.88
C SER A 78 -21.16 -35.51 1.81
N GLN A 79 -21.30 -35.87 3.09
CA GLN A 79 -22.49 -36.09 3.94
C GLN A 79 -22.33 -35.41 5.31
N ARG A 80 -23.45 -35.16 6.00
CA ARG A 80 -23.49 -34.90 7.45
C ARG A 80 -23.52 -36.25 8.19
N GLY A 81 -22.82 -36.37 9.33
CA GLY A 81 -23.09 -37.45 10.28
C GLY A 81 -22.02 -37.64 11.36
N LEU A 82 -22.43 -37.51 12.63
CA LEU A 82 -21.83 -38.06 13.86
C LEU A 82 -20.37 -37.62 14.17
N ALA A 83 -20.12 -36.69 15.09
CA ALA A 83 -20.33 -36.72 16.56
C ALA A 83 -19.25 -37.49 17.35
N THR A 84 -18.42 -36.72 18.08
CA THR A 84 -17.85 -36.99 19.43
C THR A 84 -17.23 -38.34 19.76
N ALA A 85 -15.90 -38.36 20.01
CA ALA A 85 -15.32 -38.62 21.33
C ALA A 85 -13.76 -38.53 21.32
N ALA A 86 -13.16 -38.47 22.51
CA ALA A 86 -11.73 -38.66 22.79
C ALA A 86 -11.15 -39.92 22.09
N GLY A 87 -9.85 -40.08 21.84
CA GLY A 87 -8.67 -39.48 22.43
C GLY A 87 -7.62 -40.60 22.65
N GLU A 88 -6.37 -40.21 22.90
CA GLU A 88 -5.24 -41.07 23.26
C GLU A 88 -4.53 -41.95 22.19
N THR A 89 -3.24 -41.64 22.08
CA THR A 89 -2.04 -42.48 21.93
C THR A 89 -1.90 -43.51 20.79
N ALA A 90 -0.87 -43.24 19.98
CA ALA A 90 -0.23 -44.24 19.13
C ALA A 90 0.56 -45.25 19.97
N SER A 91 0.15 -46.53 19.94
CA SER A 91 1.04 -47.71 19.82
C SER A 91 0.24 -48.99 20.00
N GLN A 92 -0.23 -49.60 18.90
CA GLN A 92 -0.50 -51.05 18.88
C GLN A 92 -0.71 -51.63 17.47
N ILE A 93 -0.28 -52.89 17.33
CA ILE A 93 -0.56 -53.85 16.25
C ILE A 93 0.15 -53.60 14.91
N ALA A 94 1.35 -54.17 14.82
CA ALA A 94 1.88 -54.72 13.57
C ALA A 94 1.64 -56.24 13.52
N ALA A 95 1.76 -56.80 12.30
CA ALA A 95 1.78 -58.23 11.93
C ALA A 95 0.44 -59.01 11.87
N GLN A 96 0.05 -59.44 10.65
CA GLN A 96 0.27 -60.83 10.19
C GLN A 96 -0.02 -61.05 8.68
N LEU A 97 1.05 -61.33 7.92
CA LEU A 97 1.18 -62.31 6.81
C LEU A 97 0.01 -62.59 5.82
N LYS A 98 0.24 -62.33 4.52
CA LYS A 98 0.46 -63.37 3.46
C LYS A 98 0.88 -62.78 2.09
N LYS A 99 1.82 -63.45 1.40
CA LYS A 99 2.34 -63.28 0.01
C LYS A 99 1.81 -64.44 -0.89
N PRO A 100 1.96 -64.55 -2.24
CA PRO A 100 3.07 -64.13 -3.18
C PRO A 100 2.63 -63.30 -4.45
N ASP A 101 3.46 -62.49 -5.13
CA ASP A 101 4.60 -62.76 -6.08
C ASP A 101 4.14 -63.20 -7.50
N PRO A 102 4.86 -63.00 -8.66
CA PRO A 102 6.19 -62.39 -8.88
C PRO A 102 6.38 -61.43 -10.09
N ARG A 103 7.42 -60.57 -10.02
CA ARG A 103 8.51 -60.45 -11.04
C ARG A 103 9.56 -59.35 -10.69
N PHE A 104 10.71 -59.80 -10.15
CA PHE A 104 12.13 -59.48 -10.46
C PHE A 104 12.54 -58.14 -11.15
N LEU A 105 13.71 -57.51 -10.91
CA LEU A 105 15.01 -57.94 -10.29
C LEU A 105 15.83 -56.68 -9.86
N GLY A 106 16.75 -56.77 -8.87
CA GLY A 106 17.84 -55.76 -8.74
C GLY A 106 18.51 -55.51 -7.37
N ILE A 107 19.41 -56.41 -6.93
CA ILE A 107 20.78 -56.20 -6.37
C ILE A 107 21.11 -54.86 -5.63
N ALA A 108 21.91 -54.74 -4.55
CA ALA A 108 22.37 -55.55 -3.40
C ALA A 108 23.38 -54.66 -2.60
N GLY A 109 23.61 -54.90 -1.29
CA GLY A 109 24.70 -54.24 -0.54
C GLY A 109 24.50 -54.17 0.98
N SER A 110 25.42 -54.72 1.77
CA SER A 110 25.29 -55.00 3.22
C SER A 110 26.40 -54.37 4.08
N ILE A 111 26.34 -54.61 5.42
CA ILE A 111 27.40 -54.55 6.50
C ILE A 111 27.18 -53.37 7.50
N PHE A 112 26.85 -53.55 8.80
CA PHE A 112 27.51 -54.22 9.98
C PHE A 112 28.78 -53.48 10.48
N ILE A 113 29.18 -53.34 11.76
CA ILE A 113 28.75 -53.69 13.16
C ILE A 113 29.43 -52.60 14.07
N GLY A 114 29.05 -52.23 15.30
CA GLY A 114 28.08 -52.71 16.30
C GLY A 114 28.15 -51.86 17.59
N ALA A 115 28.16 -52.46 18.81
CA ALA A 115 28.25 -51.77 20.11
C ALA A 115 29.14 -52.51 21.14
N SER A 116 29.56 -51.84 22.22
CA SER A 116 29.82 -52.44 23.55
C SER A 116 30.05 -51.39 24.65
N ALA A 117 29.68 -51.73 25.89
CA ALA A 117 29.83 -50.88 27.09
C ALA A 117 30.51 -51.66 28.23
N ALA A 118 31.12 -50.96 29.20
CA ALA A 118 31.50 -51.53 30.50
C ALA A 118 31.68 -50.42 31.56
N LEU A 119 31.54 -50.79 32.85
CA LEU A 119 31.37 -49.89 34.00
C LEU A 119 32.17 -50.42 35.21
N ILE A 120 32.95 -49.56 35.90
CA ILE A 120 33.64 -49.87 37.18
C ILE A 120 33.55 -48.66 38.14
N ILE A 121 33.62 -48.94 39.45
CA ILE A 121 33.10 -48.14 40.57
C ILE A 121 34.22 -47.63 41.53
N SER A 122 34.06 -46.38 41.99
CA SER A 122 34.47 -45.74 43.29
C SER A 122 35.87 -45.94 43.90
N VAL A 123 36.52 -44.85 44.34
CA VAL A 123 36.81 -44.52 45.77
C VAL A 123 36.95 -42.98 45.90
N SER A 124 36.50 -42.42 47.03
CA SER A 124 36.45 -40.97 47.31
C SER A 124 37.53 -40.47 48.29
N THR A 125 38.09 -39.28 48.05
CA THR A 125 38.72 -38.41 49.07
C THR A 125 38.34 -36.94 48.86
N SER A 126 38.08 -36.22 49.95
CA SER A 126 37.62 -34.83 49.90
C SER A 126 38.77 -33.83 49.86
N PHE A 127 38.76 -32.93 48.88
CA PHE A 127 39.42 -31.63 48.98
C PHE A 127 38.36 -30.54 48.74
N ARG A 128 38.19 -29.62 49.71
CA ARG A 128 37.43 -28.39 49.49
C ARG A 128 38.21 -27.51 48.52
N LYS A 129 37.65 -27.24 47.35
CA LYS A 129 38.11 -26.19 46.44
C LYS A 129 37.20 -24.98 46.62
N GLU A 130 37.77 -23.78 46.74
CA GLU A 130 37.00 -22.53 46.76
C GLU A 130 36.29 -22.31 45.42
N PRO A 131 35.16 -21.58 45.37
CA PRO A 131 34.47 -21.31 44.13
C PRO A 131 35.27 -20.34 43.24
N GLU A 132 35.67 -20.83 42.06
CA GLU A 132 36.17 -19.96 40.98
C GLU A 132 35.04 -19.01 40.52
N PRO A 133 35.37 -17.77 40.10
CA PRO A 133 34.37 -16.80 39.66
C PRO A 133 33.64 -17.32 38.42
N ALA A 134 32.31 -17.19 38.40
CA ALA A 134 31.49 -17.63 37.29
C ALA A 134 31.82 -16.84 36.02
N ILE A 135 32.57 -17.48 35.10
CA ILE A 135 32.71 -17.02 33.73
C ILE A 135 31.35 -17.20 33.07
N GLN A 136 30.65 -16.08 32.83
CA GLN A 136 29.51 -16.09 31.94
C GLN A 136 30.01 -16.38 30.53
N HIS A 137 29.85 -17.64 30.11
CA HIS A 137 29.95 -18.01 28.70
C HIS A 137 28.77 -17.37 27.97
N HIS A 138 28.99 -16.17 27.43
CA HIS A 138 28.12 -15.62 26.40
C HIS A 138 28.33 -16.49 25.16
N ASP A 139 27.32 -17.28 24.80
CA ASP A 139 27.37 -18.04 23.55
C ASP A 139 27.22 -17.06 22.39
N PRO A 140 28.17 -16.96 21.44
CA PRO A 140 28.02 -16.09 20.28
C PRO A 140 26.95 -16.56 19.28
N ALA A 141 26.37 -17.76 19.49
CA ALA A 141 25.37 -18.33 18.59
C ALA A 141 23.92 -17.84 18.85
N GLU A 142 23.60 -17.31 20.04
CA GLU A 142 22.24 -16.84 20.35
C GLU A 142 21.89 -15.48 19.69
N ASP A 143 22.90 -14.70 19.25
CA ASP A 143 22.72 -13.34 18.71
C ASP A 143 22.27 -13.27 17.24
N TYR A 144 22.14 -14.40 16.53
CA TYR A 144 21.99 -14.40 15.05
C TYR A 144 20.65 -14.89 14.48
N GLU A 145 19.69 -15.37 15.30
CA GLU A 145 18.40 -15.89 14.77
C GLU A 145 17.29 -14.83 14.55
N ASN A 146 17.48 -13.58 14.99
CA ASN A 146 16.44 -12.52 14.95
C ASN A 146 16.78 -11.30 14.07
N GLU A 147 17.63 -11.45 13.04
CA GLU A 147 17.83 -10.37 12.05
C GLU A 147 16.58 -10.19 11.16
N HIS A 148 15.64 -9.35 11.60
CA HIS A 148 14.55 -8.87 10.76
C HIS A 148 15.10 -8.05 9.60
N HIS A 149 15.06 -8.59 8.39
CA HIS A 149 15.42 -7.86 7.17
C HIS A 149 14.16 -7.24 6.55
N ILE A 150 14.07 -5.90 6.58
CA ILE A 150 12.94 -5.17 6.00
C ILE A 150 13.40 -4.55 4.68
N VAL A 151 12.70 -4.87 3.59
CA VAL A 151 12.91 -4.31 2.24
C VAL A 151 11.65 -3.56 1.82
N ASN A 152 11.79 -2.40 1.18
CA ASN A 152 10.62 -1.68 0.68
C ASN A 152 10.04 -2.30 -0.60
N TRP A 153 8.79 -1.97 -0.95
CA TRP A 153 8.10 -2.52 -2.13
C TRP A 153 8.88 -2.35 -3.45
N SER A 154 9.65 -1.27 -3.58
CA SER A 154 10.49 -1.00 -4.75
C SER A 154 11.79 -1.81 -4.80
N GLU A 155 12.21 -2.44 -3.69
CA GLU A 155 13.54 -3.08 -3.47
C GLU A 155 14.72 -2.12 -3.67
N THR A 156 14.56 -0.93 -3.09
CA THR A 156 15.46 0.22 -3.27
C THR A 156 16.10 0.67 -1.96
N HIS A 157 15.42 0.38 -0.86
CA HIS A 157 15.80 0.69 0.50
C HIS A 157 15.56 -0.54 1.36
N GLU A 158 16.56 -0.89 2.16
CA GLU A 158 16.47 -1.96 3.14
C GLU A 158 17.02 -1.50 4.50
N CYS A 159 16.58 -2.16 5.57
CA CYS A 159 17.20 -2.04 6.88
C CYS A 159 17.17 -3.37 7.64
N ARG A 160 18.12 -3.53 8.56
CA ARG A 160 18.21 -4.61 9.54
C ARG A 160 18.18 -3.96 10.93
N PRO A 161 16.99 -3.64 11.48
CA PRO A 161 16.87 -3.11 12.83
C PRO A 161 17.48 -4.05 13.86
N LYS A 162 18.29 -3.49 14.77
CA LYS A 162 18.77 -4.19 15.98
C LYS A 162 17.63 -4.67 16.88
N ARG A 163 16.47 -4.00 16.81
CA ARG A 163 15.29 -4.32 17.63
C ARG A 163 14.03 -4.12 16.82
N PHE A 164 13.17 -5.14 16.80
CA PHE A 164 11.89 -5.12 16.11
C PHE A 164 10.79 -5.51 17.10
N TYR A 165 9.76 -4.67 17.22
CA TYR A 165 8.68 -4.83 18.20
C TYR A 165 7.32 -4.90 17.50
N GLN A 166 6.42 -5.72 18.03
CA GLN A 166 5.04 -5.87 17.55
C GLN A 166 4.05 -5.89 18.73
N PRO A 167 3.66 -4.72 19.28
CA PRO A 167 2.66 -4.67 20.35
C PRO A 167 1.29 -5.13 19.83
N GLU A 168 0.55 -5.86 20.66
CA GLU A 168 -0.83 -6.28 20.42
C GLU A 168 -1.86 -5.33 21.06
N THR A 169 -1.43 -4.60 22.09
CA THR A 169 -2.27 -3.69 22.88
C THR A 169 -1.76 -2.25 22.86
N HIS A 170 -2.64 -1.32 23.25
CA HIS A 170 -2.29 0.10 23.33
C HIS A 170 -1.31 0.35 24.48
N GLU A 171 -1.49 -0.38 25.57
CA GLU A 171 -0.73 -0.34 26.81
C GLU A 171 0.71 -0.85 26.61
N GLU A 172 0.90 -1.92 25.83
CA GLU A 172 2.23 -2.37 25.39
C GLU A 172 2.94 -1.32 24.53
N LEU A 173 2.23 -0.67 23.61
CA LEU A 173 2.81 0.39 22.78
C LEU A 173 3.21 1.61 23.62
N GLU A 174 2.39 2.01 24.61
CA GLU A 174 2.74 3.06 25.56
C GLU A 174 3.98 2.70 26.38
N ALA A 175 4.03 1.48 26.94
CA ALA A 175 5.17 1.01 27.73
C ALA A 175 6.46 0.98 26.90
N LEU A 176 6.40 0.46 25.66
CA LEU A 176 7.54 0.40 24.74
C LEU A 176 8.06 1.79 24.36
N VAL A 177 7.17 2.73 24.05
CA VAL A 177 7.55 4.11 23.71
C VAL A 177 8.14 4.82 24.93
N ALA A 178 7.59 4.60 26.13
CA ALA A 178 8.13 5.13 27.37
C ALA A 178 9.51 4.54 27.73
N GLU A 179 9.73 3.25 27.51
CA GLU A 179 11.02 2.59 27.74
C GLU A 179 12.10 3.11 26.78
N ALA A 180 11.80 3.15 25.47
CA ALA A 180 12.68 3.72 24.46
C ALA A 180 12.98 5.20 24.77
N HIS A 181 11.99 5.95 25.26
CA HIS A 181 12.20 7.32 25.69
C HIS A 181 13.08 7.41 26.94
N ALA A 182 12.88 6.57 27.95
CA ALA A 182 13.71 6.55 29.15
C ALA A 182 15.19 6.34 28.79
N LYS A 183 15.47 5.35 27.93
CA LYS A 183 16.83 5.01 27.45
C LYS A 183 17.40 5.98 26.40
N GLY A 184 16.54 6.76 25.71
CA GLY A 184 16.97 7.66 24.63
C GLY A 184 17.26 6.94 23.31
N GLU A 185 16.58 5.83 23.07
CA GLU A 185 16.85 4.91 21.96
C GLU A 185 15.89 5.11 20.80
N LYS A 186 16.39 5.14 19.57
CA LYS A 186 15.53 5.33 18.38
C LYS A 186 14.52 4.20 18.23
N LEU A 187 13.27 4.56 17.93
CA LEU A 187 12.14 3.66 17.71
C LEU A 187 11.24 4.23 16.59
N ARG A 188 11.42 3.75 15.34
CA ARG A 188 10.59 4.17 14.20
C ARG A 188 9.36 3.28 14.04
N CYS A 189 8.19 3.89 13.84
CA CYS A 189 7.00 3.14 13.45
C CYS A 189 7.08 2.74 11.97
N VAL A 190 6.92 1.45 11.67
CA VAL A 190 6.83 0.90 10.30
C VAL A 190 5.44 0.29 10.05
N GLY A 191 4.84 0.65 8.91
CA GLY A 191 3.71 -0.08 8.35
C GLY A 191 4.19 -1.20 7.43
N SER A 192 3.49 -1.42 6.32
CA SER A 192 3.78 -2.46 5.32
C SER A 192 5.01 -2.20 4.44
N ALA A 193 5.97 -1.39 4.91
CA ALA A 193 7.21 -1.00 4.23
C ALA A 193 7.12 -0.45 2.78
N ILE A 194 5.94 -0.18 2.20
CA ILE A 194 5.80 0.10 0.76
C ILE A 194 6.36 1.45 0.26
N SER A 195 6.83 2.35 1.13
CA SER A 195 7.25 3.70 0.72
C SER A 195 8.51 3.66 -0.16
N PRO A 196 8.49 4.15 -1.41
CA PRO A 196 9.66 4.11 -2.30
C PRO A 196 10.94 4.71 -1.71
N ASN A 197 10.83 5.78 -0.91
CA ASN A 197 11.98 6.44 -0.28
C ASN A 197 12.40 5.88 1.09
N GLY A 198 11.78 4.80 1.58
CA GLY A 198 12.16 4.20 2.86
C GLY A 198 11.96 5.09 4.10
N LEU A 199 11.05 6.07 4.10
CA LEU A 199 10.83 7.06 5.18
C LEU A 199 10.77 6.48 6.62
N ALA A 200 10.29 5.25 6.78
CA ALA A 200 10.16 4.56 8.08
C ALA A 200 11.40 3.70 8.47
N MET A 201 12.34 3.46 7.54
CA MET A 201 13.46 2.54 7.73
C MET A 201 14.43 3.03 8.82
N SER A 202 14.99 2.09 9.57
CA SER A 202 15.98 2.31 10.62
C SER A 202 16.72 1.01 10.93
N ASN A 203 18.05 1.09 11.11
CA ASN A 203 18.86 -0.02 11.63
C ASN A 203 18.90 -0.04 13.18
N GLU A 204 18.18 0.86 13.85
CA GLU A 204 18.12 0.93 15.31
C GLU A 204 16.90 0.17 15.85
N GLY A 205 15.93 0.83 16.49
CA GLY A 205 14.65 0.24 16.86
C GLY A 205 13.55 0.51 15.83
N ILE A 206 12.72 -0.50 15.58
CA ILE A 206 11.49 -0.41 14.80
C ILE A 206 10.33 -1.00 15.61
N VAL A 207 9.17 -0.34 15.54
CA VAL A 207 7.88 -0.88 16.01
C VAL A 207 6.94 -1.05 14.82
N SER A 208 6.34 -2.22 14.66
CA SER A 208 5.30 -2.48 13.66
C SER A 208 3.96 -2.67 14.35
N LEU A 209 2.97 -1.87 13.97
CA LEU A 209 1.61 -1.96 14.51
C LEU A 209 0.77 -3.07 13.88
N SER A 210 1.37 -4.02 13.16
CA SER A 210 0.63 -5.02 12.34
C SER A 210 -0.30 -5.95 13.14
N LEU A 211 -0.18 -5.99 14.48
CA LEU A 211 -1.07 -6.71 15.39
C LEU A 211 -2.14 -5.80 16.05
N MET A 212 -2.00 -4.48 15.91
CA MET A 212 -3.01 -3.46 16.25
C MET A 212 -3.83 -3.11 15.00
N ASP A 213 -4.68 -4.03 14.55
CA ASP A 213 -5.47 -3.92 13.32
C ASP A 213 -7.00 -3.88 13.55
N LYS A 214 -7.44 -3.73 14.81
CA LYS A 214 -8.85 -3.88 15.17
C LYS A 214 -9.70 -2.69 14.68
N LEU A 215 -10.86 -3.02 14.11
CA LEU A 215 -11.95 -2.09 13.88
C LEU A 215 -12.65 -1.84 15.23
N ILE A 216 -12.47 -0.64 15.79
CA ILE A 216 -12.89 -0.30 17.16
C ILE A 216 -14.35 0.12 17.22
N ALA A 217 -14.80 0.95 16.28
CA ALA A 217 -16.19 1.43 16.21
C ALA A 217 -16.61 1.77 14.79
N VAL A 218 -17.89 1.57 14.48
CA VAL A 218 -18.52 1.99 13.22
C VAL A 218 -19.90 2.57 13.52
N ASP A 219 -20.13 3.83 13.14
CA ASP A 219 -21.47 4.44 13.09
C ASP A 219 -21.90 4.59 11.63
N SER A 220 -22.72 3.66 11.13
CA SER A 220 -23.29 3.69 9.77
C SER A 220 -24.12 4.94 9.46
N ARG A 221 -24.66 5.63 10.48
CA ARG A 221 -25.52 6.80 10.30
C ARG A 221 -24.71 8.09 10.13
N THR A 222 -23.57 8.22 10.81
CA THR A 222 -22.65 9.37 10.63
C THR A 222 -21.52 9.09 9.65
N GLY A 223 -21.26 7.82 9.33
CA GLY A 223 -20.11 7.38 8.54
C GLY A 223 -18.78 7.41 9.29
N LEU A 224 -18.79 7.61 10.61
CA LEU A 224 -17.56 7.62 11.42
C LEU A 224 -17.09 6.18 11.69
N VAL A 225 -15.81 5.93 11.41
CA VAL A 225 -15.16 4.63 11.61
C VAL A 225 -13.88 4.82 12.41
N THR A 226 -13.81 4.25 13.62
CA THR A 226 -12.59 4.22 14.44
C THR A 226 -11.87 2.88 14.24
N VAL A 227 -10.58 2.94 13.92
CA VAL A 227 -9.76 1.76 13.63
C VAL A 227 -8.33 1.95 14.15
N GLN A 228 -7.71 0.86 14.59
CA GLN A 228 -6.29 0.87 14.95
C GLN A 228 -5.42 1.07 13.70
N ALA A 229 -4.35 1.86 13.84
CA ALA A 229 -3.56 2.37 12.73
C ALA A 229 -2.74 1.29 11.99
N GLY A 230 -2.60 0.09 12.55
CA GLY A 230 -1.95 -1.06 11.93
C GLY A 230 -2.80 -1.78 10.88
N ALA A 231 -4.12 -1.61 10.90
CA ALA A 231 -5.02 -2.22 9.92
C ALA A 231 -4.67 -1.81 8.49
N ARG A 232 -4.77 -2.72 7.51
CA ARG A 232 -4.52 -2.35 6.11
C ARG A 232 -5.76 -1.73 5.46
N VAL A 233 -5.54 -0.80 4.52
CA VAL A 233 -6.62 -0.09 3.81
C VAL A 233 -7.63 -1.05 3.19
N GLN A 234 -7.18 -2.15 2.57
CA GLN A 234 -8.07 -3.19 2.04
C GLN A 234 -8.91 -3.87 3.13
N GLU A 235 -8.29 -4.28 4.25
CA GLU A 235 -8.98 -4.97 5.35
C GLU A 235 -10.05 -4.08 5.99
N VAL A 236 -9.77 -2.77 6.12
CA VAL A 236 -10.76 -1.79 6.59
C VAL A 236 -11.90 -1.62 5.58
N ALA A 237 -11.58 -1.48 4.29
CA ALA A 237 -12.59 -1.33 3.23
C ALA A 237 -13.56 -2.53 3.18
N ASP A 238 -13.02 -3.76 3.23
CA ASP A 238 -13.83 -4.98 3.26
C ASP A 238 -14.71 -5.06 4.52
N ALA A 239 -14.18 -4.67 5.69
CA ALA A 239 -14.91 -4.73 6.94
C ALA A 239 -16.06 -3.70 7.01
N ILE A 240 -15.84 -2.46 6.57
CA ILE A 240 -16.87 -1.40 6.61
C ILE A 240 -17.96 -1.57 5.54
N LYS A 241 -17.72 -2.40 4.51
CA LYS A 241 -18.70 -2.74 3.46
C LYS A 241 -19.97 -3.37 4.04
N ALA A 242 -19.82 -4.19 5.09
CA ALA A 242 -20.94 -4.79 5.82
C ALA A 242 -21.86 -3.76 6.53
N TYR A 243 -21.32 -2.57 6.80
CA TYR A 243 -22.01 -1.45 7.44
C TYR A 243 -22.60 -0.45 6.43
N GLY A 244 -22.54 -0.76 5.13
CA GLY A 244 -22.99 0.10 4.05
C GLY A 244 -22.05 1.29 3.76
N LEU A 245 -20.78 1.20 4.17
CA LEU A 245 -19.78 2.28 4.05
C LEU A 245 -18.62 1.92 3.12
N THR A 246 -17.88 2.94 2.69
CA THR A 246 -16.65 2.90 1.89
C THR A 246 -15.78 4.11 2.25
N LEU A 247 -14.46 4.07 2.03
CA LEU A 247 -13.62 5.27 2.17
C LEU A 247 -13.98 6.28 1.07
N ALA A 248 -13.82 7.58 1.34
CA ALA A 248 -14.16 8.62 0.37
C ALA A 248 -13.21 8.64 -0.84
N ASN A 249 -11.96 8.21 -0.64
CA ASN A 249 -10.90 8.12 -1.65
C ASN A 249 -9.91 7.00 -1.30
N TYR A 250 -9.23 6.44 -2.29
CA TYR A 250 -8.26 5.34 -2.15
C TYR A 250 -6.94 5.71 -2.85
N ALA A 251 -5.80 5.35 -2.25
CA ALA A 251 -4.55 5.27 -3.02
C ALA A 251 -4.57 4.02 -3.94
N SER A 252 -3.60 3.92 -4.85
CA SER A 252 -3.47 2.75 -5.73
C SER A 252 -3.20 1.47 -4.93
N VAL A 253 -2.16 1.49 -4.09
CA VAL A 253 -1.73 0.37 -3.23
C VAL A 253 -2.59 0.31 -1.97
N ARG A 254 -3.25 -0.83 -1.72
CA ARG A 254 -4.21 -1.00 -0.60
C ARG A 254 -3.62 -1.79 0.58
N GLU A 255 -2.41 -2.29 0.39
CA GLU A 255 -1.60 -3.00 1.36
C GLU A 255 -1.05 -2.05 2.45
N GLN A 256 -1.14 -0.73 2.25
CA GLN A 256 -0.79 0.30 3.23
C GLN A 256 -1.54 0.08 4.56
N THR A 257 -0.84 0.20 5.69
CA THR A 257 -1.50 0.39 6.98
C THR A 257 -2.18 1.76 7.03
N ILE A 258 -3.29 1.90 7.75
CA ILE A 258 -4.04 3.15 7.90
C ILE A 258 -3.16 4.28 8.47
N GLY A 259 -2.26 3.94 9.41
CA GLY A 259 -1.24 4.86 9.91
C GLY A 259 -0.30 5.35 8.81
N GLY A 260 0.27 4.43 8.01
CA GLY A 260 1.13 4.80 6.88
C GLY A 260 0.40 5.58 5.78
N PHE A 261 -0.87 5.24 5.53
CA PHE A 261 -1.76 5.86 4.54
C PHE A 261 -2.07 7.32 4.89
N THR A 262 -2.36 7.60 6.16
CA THR A 262 -2.63 8.97 6.66
C THR A 262 -1.35 9.79 6.80
N GLN A 263 -0.32 9.25 7.45
CA GLN A 263 0.87 10.00 7.89
C GLN A 263 1.72 10.64 6.79
N VAL A 264 1.59 10.20 5.53
CA VAL A 264 2.37 10.71 4.39
C VAL A 264 1.57 11.63 3.44
N GLY A 265 0.31 11.93 3.77
CA GLY A 265 -0.58 12.71 2.91
C GLY A 265 -0.99 11.96 1.64
N ALA A 266 -1.24 10.65 1.74
CA ALA A 266 -1.60 9.83 0.57
C ALA A 266 -2.90 10.30 -0.07
N HIS A 267 -3.10 9.98 -1.35
CA HIS A 267 -4.25 10.42 -2.11
C HIS A 267 -4.66 9.44 -3.22
N GLY A 268 -5.93 9.56 -3.61
CA GLY A 268 -6.43 9.00 -4.86
C GLY A 268 -6.59 10.10 -5.91
N THR A 269 -7.79 10.17 -6.47
CA THR A 269 -8.20 11.20 -7.44
C THR A 269 -9.57 11.74 -7.06
N GLY A 270 -9.76 13.04 -7.19
CA GLY A 270 -11.08 13.66 -7.31
C GLY A 270 -11.04 15.15 -7.02
N VAL A 271 -11.58 15.98 -7.91
CA VAL A 271 -11.46 17.46 -7.85
C VAL A 271 -12.13 18.10 -6.63
N HIS A 272 -13.01 17.36 -5.94
CA HIS A 272 -13.69 17.74 -4.71
C HIS A 272 -13.34 16.82 -3.52
N LEU A 273 -12.32 15.98 -3.66
CA LEU A 273 -11.81 15.10 -2.63
C LEU A 273 -10.38 15.52 -2.30
N SER A 274 -10.11 15.76 -1.03
CA SER A 274 -8.75 16.07 -0.57
C SER A 274 -7.85 14.83 -0.55
N THR A 275 -6.62 15.02 -0.09
CA THR A 275 -5.77 13.94 0.41
C THR A 275 -6.42 13.24 1.61
N VAL A 276 -5.99 12.02 1.89
CA VAL A 276 -6.61 11.10 2.86
C VAL A 276 -6.54 11.63 4.29
N ASP A 277 -5.51 12.39 4.63
CA ASP A 277 -5.37 13.03 5.94
C ASP A 277 -6.55 13.95 6.29
N ASP A 278 -7.25 14.53 5.30
CA ASP A 278 -8.43 15.37 5.56
C ASP A 278 -9.70 14.55 5.87
N GLN A 279 -9.69 13.23 5.61
CA GLN A 279 -10.74 12.30 6.05
C GLN A 279 -10.58 11.92 7.54
N VAL A 280 -9.43 12.22 8.16
CA VAL A 280 -9.22 11.98 9.60
C VAL A 280 -9.95 13.06 10.40
N ILE A 281 -10.86 12.63 11.27
CA ILE A 281 -11.68 13.50 12.16
C ILE A 281 -11.13 13.52 13.59
N ALA A 282 -10.54 12.40 14.03
CA ALA A 282 -9.81 12.28 15.29
C ALA A 282 -8.69 11.23 15.19
N MET A 283 -7.69 11.31 16.06
CA MET A 283 -6.59 10.34 16.15
C MET A 283 -6.02 10.26 17.57
N ARG A 284 -5.47 9.10 17.93
CA ARG A 284 -4.68 8.88 19.16
C ARG A 284 -3.22 8.73 18.80
N LEU A 285 -2.36 9.46 19.51
CA LEU A 285 -0.93 9.51 19.27
C LEU A 285 -0.21 9.15 20.58
N VAL A 286 0.53 8.04 20.58
CA VAL A 286 1.42 7.66 21.68
C VAL A 286 2.70 8.47 21.53
N THR A 287 2.98 9.36 22.49
CA THR A 287 4.10 10.30 22.42
C THR A 287 5.16 10.00 23.49
N PRO A 288 6.45 10.13 23.17
CA PRO A 288 7.54 9.89 24.12
C PRO A 288 7.48 10.72 25.41
N SER A 289 7.00 11.97 25.38
CA SER A 289 6.98 12.86 26.56
C SER A 289 5.63 13.00 27.26
N LYS A 290 4.50 12.81 26.58
CA LYS A 290 3.15 13.07 27.13
C LYS A 290 2.29 11.80 27.27
N GLY A 291 2.82 10.62 26.97
CA GLY A 291 2.01 9.40 26.84
C GLY A 291 1.03 9.54 25.67
N THR A 292 -0.15 8.93 25.75
CA THR A 292 -1.17 9.10 24.72
C THR A 292 -1.89 10.44 24.81
N ILE A 293 -1.88 11.16 23.69
CA ILE A 293 -2.75 12.32 23.45
C ILE A 293 -3.83 11.96 22.43
N THR A 294 -5.04 12.49 22.64
CA THR A 294 -6.12 12.46 21.64
C THR A 294 -6.18 13.81 20.94
N LEU A 295 -6.31 13.80 19.62
CA LEU A 295 -6.36 14.98 18.77
C LEU A 295 -7.60 14.89 17.86
N SER A 296 -8.30 16.00 17.63
CA SER A 296 -9.44 16.06 16.71
C SER A 296 -9.68 17.46 16.18
N LYS A 297 -10.60 17.59 15.22
CA LYS A 297 -11.05 18.90 14.69
C LYS A 297 -11.61 19.85 15.77
N ASP A 298 -12.05 19.31 16.92
CA ASP A 298 -12.67 20.06 18.02
C ASP A 298 -11.80 20.06 19.29
N HIS A 299 -10.64 19.37 19.30
CA HIS A 299 -9.77 19.25 20.47
C HIS A 299 -8.28 19.22 20.09
N ASN A 300 -7.51 20.16 20.66
CA ASN A 300 -6.10 20.38 20.33
C ASN A 300 -5.87 20.55 18.81
N VAL A 301 -6.71 21.40 18.21
CA VAL A 301 -6.91 21.56 16.76
C VAL A 301 -5.60 21.92 16.03
N GLU A 302 -4.76 22.77 16.63
CA GLU A 302 -3.48 23.15 16.03
C GLU A 302 -2.50 21.97 15.91
N MET A 303 -2.40 21.15 16.95
CA MET A 303 -1.58 19.92 16.92
C MET A 303 -2.23 18.87 16.01
N PHE A 304 -3.56 18.80 15.95
CA PHE A 304 -4.28 17.91 15.04
C PHE A 304 -3.92 18.17 13.57
N HIS A 305 -4.05 19.42 13.09
CA HIS A 305 -3.69 19.78 11.70
C HIS A 305 -2.22 19.47 11.36
N MET A 306 -1.32 19.52 12.34
CA MET A 306 0.07 19.10 12.19
C MET A 306 0.23 17.58 12.15
N ALA A 307 -0.42 16.87 13.08
CA ALA A 307 -0.22 15.44 13.31
C ALA A 307 -0.89 14.53 12.27
N ARG A 308 -1.94 14.99 11.56
CA ARG A 308 -2.59 14.20 10.48
C ARG A 308 -1.59 13.78 9.39
N VAL A 309 -0.57 14.60 9.11
CA VAL A 309 0.58 14.28 8.24
C VAL A 309 1.88 14.42 9.05
N GLY A 310 1.99 13.66 10.13
CA GLY A 310 3.09 13.74 11.10
C GLY A 310 4.38 13.00 10.71
N LEU A 311 4.40 12.25 9.60
CA LEU A 311 5.53 11.42 9.12
C LEU A 311 6.06 10.38 10.14
N GLY A 312 5.25 10.09 11.18
CA GLY A 312 5.66 9.32 12.35
C GLY A 312 6.72 10.02 13.23
N CYS A 313 6.93 11.33 13.07
CA CYS A 313 7.95 12.11 13.81
C CYS A 313 7.44 12.73 15.11
N LEU A 314 6.12 12.81 15.29
CA LEU A 314 5.46 13.43 16.44
C LEU A 314 5.02 12.42 17.51
N GLY A 315 5.19 11.12 17.22
CA GLY A 315 4.70 9.99 18.02
C GLY A 315 4.16 8.89 17.12
N VAL A 316 3.69 7.81 17.73
CA VAL A 316 3.10 6.66 17.05
C VAL A 316 1.59 6.80 17.03
N VAL A 317 0.99 6.88 15.84
CA VAL A 317 -0.48 6.88 15.71
C VAL A 317 -0.97 5.49 16.05
N SER A 318 -1.76 5.34 17.12
CA SER A 318 -2.30 4.04 17.53
C SER A 318 -3.71 3.79 16.98
N GLU A 319 -4.54 4.83 16.91
CA GLU A 319 -5.92 4.78 16.41
C GLU A 319 -6.23 6.03 15.57
N VAL A 320 -7.09 5.88 14.56
CA VAL A 320 -7.70 7.00 13.83
C VAL A 320 -9.21 6.81 13.73
N THR A 321 -9.93 7.92 13.66
CA THR A 321 -11.34 7.97 13.29
C THR A 321 -11.48 8.66 11.94
N LEU A 322 -11.97 7.91 10.95
CA LEU A 322 -12.13 8.32 9.56
C LEU A 322 -13.59 8.66 9.24
N GLN A 323 -13.81 9.73 8.48
CA GLN A 323 -15.08 10.01 7.83
C GLN A 323 -15.21 9.16 6.56
N CYS A 324 -15.94 8.06 6.67
CA CYS A 324 -16.35 7.25 5.53
C CYS A 324 -17.61 7.84 4.88
N VAL A 325 -17.93 7.33 3.69
CA VAL A 325 -19.14 7.71 2.92
C VAL A 325 -19.98 6.46 2.63
N PRO A 326 -21.27 6.60 2.24
CA PRO A 326 -22.07 5.45 1.82
C PRO A 326 -21.41 4.67 0.68
N ALA A 327 -21.43 3.34 0.77
CA ALA A 327 -20.94 2.44 -0.27
C ALA A 327 -21.69 2.70 -1.57
N HIS A 328 -20.96 2.94 -2.66
CA HIS A 328 -21.54 3.29 -3.95
C HIS A 328 -20.79 2.63 -5.10
N HIS A 329 -21.49 2.41 -6.20
CA HIS A 329 -20.87 1.96 -7.44
C HIS A 329 -20.32 3.15 -8.24
N LEU A 330 -19.16 2.95 -8.85
CA LEU A 330 -18.59 3.87 -9.83
C LEU A 330 -18.71 3.27 -11.24
N LEU A 331 -19.02 4.13 -12.21
CA LEU A 331 -18.81 3.85 -13.62
C LEU A 331 -17.47 4.46 -14.03
N GLU A 332 -16.48 3.61 -14.25
CA GLU A 332 -15.23 3.93 -14.91
C GLU A 332 -15.42 3.95 -16.44
N HIS A 333 -14.75 4.88 -17.11
CA HIS A 333 -14.56 4.89 -18.55
C HIS A 333 -13.09 5.20 -18.84
N THR A 334 -12.41 4.28 -19.52
CA THR A 334 -11.01 4.39 -19.93
C THR A 334 -10.94 4.38 -21.46
N TYR A 335 -10.26 5.38 -22.03
CA TYR A 335 -10.12 5.55 -23.48
C TYR A 335 -8.80 6.26 -23.83
N VAL A 336 -8.31 6.14 -25.07
CA VAL A 336 -7.12 6.86 -25.53
C VAL A 336 -7.53 8.17 -26.22
N SER A 337 -6.80 9.23 -25.91
CA SER A 337 -6.97 10.58 -26.42
C SER A 337 -5.63 11.11 -26.96
N THR A 338 -5.65 12.25 -27.66
CA THR A 338 -4.42 12.97 -28.01
C THR A 338 -4.17 14.16 -27.09
N HIS A 339 -2.93 14.67 -27.02
CA HIS A 339 -2.57 15.84 -26.19
C HIS A 339 -3.50 17.05 -26.50
N LYS A 340 -3.68 17.35 -27.78
CA LYS A 340 -4.58 18.42 -28.29
C LYS A 340 -6.02 18.22 -27.82
N GLU A 341 -6.51 16.98 -27.82
CA GLU A 341 -7.87 16.65 -27.44
C GLU A 341 -8.08 16.72 -25.91
N VAL A 342 -7.07 16.29 -25.13
CA VAL A 342 -7.05 16.47 -23.68
C VAL A 342 -7.10 17.96 -23.35
N ARG A 343 -6.18 18.76 -23.91
CA ARG A 343 -6.15 20.23 -23.69
C ARG A 343 -7.48 20.91 -24.05
N ARG A 344 -8.12 20.50 -25.16
CA ARG A 344 -9.45 21.00 -25.56
C ARG A 344 -10.57 20.66 -24.56
N ARG A 345 -10.51 19.49 -23.91
CA ARG A 345 -11.58 18.97 -23.04
C ARG A 345 -11.31 19.11 -21.55
N HIS A 346 -10.09 19.49 -21.14
CA HIS A 346 -9.63 19.37 -19.77
C HIS A 346 -10.52 20.06 -18.73
N ALA A 347 -10.79 21.36 -18.90
CA ALA A 347 -11.65 22.12 -17.98
C ALA A 347 -13.07 21.53 -17.86
N ARG A 348 -13.60 20.95 -18.95
CA ARG A 348 -14.88 20.24 -18.93
C ARG A 348 -14.77 18.90 -18.21
N LEU A 349 -13.68 18.15 -18.41
CA LEU A 349 -13.46 16.87 -17.71
C LEU A 349 -13.32 17.07 -16.20
N LEU A 350 -12.55 18.07 -15.76
CA LEU A 350 -12.47 18.45 -14.34
C LEU A 350 -13.84 18.78 -13.75
N LYS A 351 -14.70 19.48 -14.50
CA LYS A 351 -16.05 19.87 -14.04
C LYS A 351 -17.08 18.71 -14.06
N ASP A 352 -17.06 17.89 -15.11
CA ASP A 352 -18.09 16.86 -15.36
C ASP A 352 -17.79 15.51 -14.65
N LYS A 353 -16.58 15.33 -14.10
CA LYS A 353 -16.08 14.06 -13.55
C LYS A 353 -15.64 14.20 -12.09
N LYS A 354 -16.20 13.35 -11.21
CA LYS A 354 -15.80 13.23 -9.80
C LYS A 354 -14.34 12.81 -9.69
N HIS A 355 -13.92 11.84 -10.52
CA HIS A 355 -12.57 11.30 -10.56
C HIS A 355 -11.99 11.41 -11.98
N LEU A 356 -10.73 11.82 -12.08
CA LEU A 356 -10.00 12.02 -13.34
C LEU A 356 -8.54 11.57 -13.18
N LYS A 357 -8.07 10.74 -14.12
CA LYS A 357 -6.67 10.34 -14.25
C LYS A 357 -6.26 10.42 -15.72
N TYR A 358 -5.07 10.94 -15.97
CA TYR A 358 -4.38 10.81 -17.26
C TYR A 358 -3.13 9.96 -17.08
N MET A 359 -2.79 9.19 -18.11
CA MET A 359 -1.48 8.54 -18.24
C MET A 359 -0.90 8.97 -19.58
N TRP A 360 0.04 9.91 -19.53
CA TRP A 360 0.68 10.49 -20.71
C TRP A 360 1.82 9.57 -21.14
N ILE A 361 1.73 8.96 -22.32
CA ILE A 361 2.70 7.95 -22.77
C ILE A 361 3.86 8.67 -23.48
N PRO A 362 5.09 8.72 -22.91
CA PRO A 362 6.20 9.46 -23.50
C PRO A 362 6.54 8.97 -24.91
N TYR A 363 7.02 9.86 -25.77
CA TYR A 363 7.34 9.58 -27.18
C TYR A 363 6.14 9.18 -28.06
N THR A 364 4.93 9.53 -27.64
CA THR A 364 3.70 9.39 -28.42
C THR A 364 2.84 10.65 -28.29
N ASP A 365 1.85 10.82 -29.15
CA ASP A 365 0.80 11.84 -28.97
C ASP A 365 -0.34 11.36 -28.04
N LYS A 366 -0.21 10.18 -27.40
CA LYS A 366 -1.31 9.44 -26.77
C LYS A 366 -1.37 9.64 -25.26
N VAL A 367 -2.58 9.86 -24.78
CA VAL A 367 -2.93 9.96 -23.37
C VAL A 367 -4.02 8.95 -23.08
N VAL A 368 -3.79 8.03 -22.14
CA VAL A 368 -4.88 7.21 -21.60
C VAL A 368 -5.66 8.08 -20.63
N VAL A 369 -6.97 8.22 -20.86
CA VAL A 369 -7.86 9.02 -20.03
C VAL A 369 -8.84 8.12 -19.32
N THR A 370 -8.75 8.10 -17.98
CA THR A 370 -9.68 7.37 -17.11
C THR A 370 -10.54 8.37 -16.35
N THR A 371 -11.86 8.19 -16.42
CA THR A 371 -12.84 9.03 -15.70
C THR A 371 -13.81 8.16 -14.93
N CYS A 372 -14.06 8.45 -13.66
CA CYS A 372 -15.03 7.71 -12.84
C CYS A 372 -16.09 8.64 -12.25
N ASN A 373 -17.35 8.21 -12.29
CA ASN A 373 -18.48 8.92 -11.69
C ASN A 373 -19.39 7.95 -10.90
N PRO A 374 -20.00 8.37 -9.79
CA PRO A 374 -21.04 7.59 -9.11
C PRO A 374 -22.20 7.28 -10.05
N ILE A 375 -22.70 6.05 -9.98
CA ILE A 375 -23.83 5.61 -10.78
C ILE A 375 -25.12 6.18 -10.18
N LYS A 376 -25.93 6.86 -11.02
CA LYS A 376 -27.27 7.29 -10.62
C LYS A 376 -28.19 6.07 -10.52
N PRO A 377 -29.03 5.92 -9.48
CA PRO A 377 -29.98 4.83 -9.36
C PRO A 377 -30.79 4.61 -10.64
N GLY A 378 -30.97 3.35 -11.04
CA GLY A 378 -31.70 2.97 -12.25
C GLY A 378 -30.96 3.19 -13.59
N ARG A 379 -29.76 3.78 -13.61
CA ARG A 379 -28.99 3.99 -14.85
C ARG A 379 -28.04 2.82 -15.12
N GLN A 380 -28.31 2.04 -16.16
CA GLN A 380 -27.36 1.04 -16.67
C GLN A 380 -26.15 1.70 -17.37
N PRO A 381 -24.98 1.03 -17.40
CA PRO A 381 -23.83 1.50 -18.16
C PRO A 381 -24.12 1.49 -19.67
N PRO A 382 -23.36 2.24 -20.47
CA PRO A 382 -23.22 1.92 -21.89
C PRO A 382 -22.69 0.48 -22.00
N LYS A 383 -23.30 -0.36 -22.85
CA LYS A 383 -22.67 -1.63 -23.21
C LYS A 383 -21.32 -1.33 -23.88
N PRO A 384 -20.20 -1.93 -23.44
CA PRO A 384 -18.94 -1.81 -24.14
C PRO A 384 -19.10 -2.30 -25.59
N ARG A 385 -18.45 -1.61 -26.53
CA ARG A 385 -18.28 -2.15 -27.88
C ARG A 385 -17.03 -3.00 -27.88
N GLU A 386 -17.18 -4.30 -27.61
CA GLU A 386 -16.09 -5.27 -27.65
C GLU A 386 -15.58 -5.41 -29.10
N LEU A 387 -14.61 -4.55 -29.45
CA LEU A 387 -13.94 -4.53 -30.76
C LEU A 387 -12.77 -5.51 -30.83
N TYR A 388 -12.26 -5.95 -29.69
CA TYR A 388 -11.08 -6.78 -29.55
C TYR A 388 -11.26 -7.77 -28.40
N THR A 389 -10.84 -9.00 -28.60
CA THR A 389 -10.65 -10.00 -27.55
C THR A 389 -9.46 -9.63 -26.64
N LEU A 390 -9.38 -10.23 -25.45
CA LEU A 390 -8.24 -10.05 -24.53
C LEU A 390 -6.89 -10.44 -25.15
N GLN A 391 -6.87 -11.38 -26.10
CA GLN A 391 -5.66 -11.75 -26.86
C GLN A 391 -5.29 -10.64 -27.86
N GLU A 392 -6.24 -10.15 -28.66
CA GLU A 392 -6.01 -9.08 -29.63
C GLU A 392 -5.60 -7.76 -28.96
N GLN A 393 -6.13 -7.47 -27.77
CA GLN A 393 -5.69 -6.35 -26.93
C GLN A 393 -4.20 -6.44 -26.61
N LYS A 394 -3.72 -7.60 -26.15
CA LYS A 394 -2.32 -7.84 -25.73
C LYS A 394 -1.34 -8.09 -26.87
N ALA A 395 -1.82 -8.39 -28.08
CA ALA A 395 -1.00 -8.67 -29.25
C ALA A 395 0.13 -7.64 -29.53
N PRO A 396 -0.06 -6.30 -29.42
CA PRO A 396 1.01 -5.33 -29.66
C PRO A 396 2.25 -5.53 -28.77
N LEU A 397 2.02 -5.85 -27.49
CA LEU A 397 3.09 -6.11 -26.52
C LEU A 397 3.69 -7.50 -26.75
N LEU A 398 2.85 -8.52 -26.93
CA LEU A 398 3.29 -9.90 -27.10
C LEU A 398 4.09 -10.11 -28.40
N ASP A 399 3.68 -9.49 -29.51
CA ASP A 399 4.37 -9.62 -30.79
C ASP A 399 5.68 -8.81 -30.81
N LEU A 400 5.78 -7.71 -30.05
CA LEU A 400 7.06 -7.03 -29.82
C LEU A 400 8.01 -7.90 -28.98
N LEU A 401 7.49 -8.57 -27.96
CA LEU A 401 8.25 -9.45 -27.07
C LEU A 401 8.77 -10.69 -27.81
N VAL A 402 7.95 -11.30 -28.68
CA VAL A 402 8.36 -12.37 -29.61
C VAL A 402 9.45 -11.91 -30.58
N LYS A 403 9.40 -10.66 -31.08
CA LYS A 403 10.44 -10.12 -31.98
C LYS A 403 11.77 -9.87 -31.27
N ALA A 404 11.73 -9.45 -30.00
CA ALA A 404 12.92 -9.19 -29.20
C ALA A 404 13.63 -10.48 -28.76
N GLU A 405 12.85 -11.51 -28.41
CA GLU A 405 13.36 -12.79 -27.90
C GLU A 405 12.76 -13.99 -28.68
N PRO A 406 13.10 -14.15 -29.97
CA PRO A 406 12.45 -15.09 -30.88
C PRO A 406 12.66 -16.58 -30.54
N THR A 407 13.57 -16.90 -29.62
CA THR A 407 13.83 -18.26 -29.13
C THR A 407 13.13 -18.55 -27.81
N ARG A 408 13.16 -17.60 -26.86
CA ARG A 408 12.64 -17.79 -25.48
C ARG A 408 11.12 -17.68 -25.40
N ILE A 409 10.55 -16.68 -26.08
CA ILE A 409 9.15 -16.27 -25.88
C ILE A 409 8.14 -17.17 -26.60
N PRO A 410 8.37 -17.67 -27.84
CA PRO A 410 7.40 -18.57 -28.49
C PRO A 410 7.09 -19.84 -27.68
N ALA A 411 8.09 -20.39 -26.98
CA ALA A 411 7.90 -21.56 -26.10
C ALA A 411 7.03 -21.26 -24.86
N GLN A 412 6.90 -19.99 -24.47
CA GLN A 412 6.16 -19.52 -23.29
C GLN A 412 4.86 -18.78 -23.69
N ARG A 413 4.50 -18.72 -24.99
CA ARG A 413 3.45 -17.82 -25.50
C ARG A 413 2.10 -18.02 -24.82
N SER A 414 1.67 -19.27 -24.61
CA SER A 414 0.40 -19.59 -23.94
C SER A 414 0.35 -19.14 -22.48
N GLU A 415 1.47 -19.23 -21.75
CA GLU A 415 1.56 -18.76 -20.36
C GLU A 415 1.56 -17.23 -20.29
N LEU A 416 2.22 -16.57 -21.25
CA LEU A 416 2.26 -15.11 -21.39
C LEU A 416 0.91 -14.53 -21.85
N GLU A 417 0.16 -15.24 -22.69
CA GLU A 417 -1.21 -14.88 -23.06
C GLU A 417 -2.20 -14.94 -21.89
N ALA A 418 -1.87 -15.62 -20.79
CA ALA A 418 -2.64 -15.56 -19.54
C ALA A 418 -2.33 -14.32 -18.68
N GLN A 419 -1.19 -13.64 -18.90
CA GLN A 419 -0.72 -12.52 -18.07
C GLN A 419 -1.41 -11.18 -18.40
N SER A 420 -1.26 -10.20 -17.51
CA SER A 420 -1.76 -8.83 -17.70
C SER A 420 -0.92 -8.05 -18.73
N GLY A 421 -1.50 -7.01 -19.34
CA GLY A 421 -0.74 -6.10 -20.21
C GLY A 421 0.43 -5.41 -19.49
N ALA A 422 0.23 -5.05 -18.22
CA ALA A 422 1.30 -4.53 -17.35
C ALA A 422 2.48 -5.52 -17.24
N TYR A 423 2.21 -6.80 -16.95
CA TYR A 423 3.27 -7.82 -16.85
C TYR A 423 4.05 -8.00 -18.17
N LEU A 424 3.36 -7.95 -19.32
CA LEU A 424 4.01 -8.04 -20.64
C LEU A 424 4.88 -6.82 -20.95
N ARG A 425 4.42 -5.61 -20.61
CA ARG A 425 5.23 -4.39 -20.68
C ARG A 425 6.43 -4.47 -19.75
N ASP A 426 6.26 -4.94 -18.52
CA ASP A 426 7.34 -5.03 -17.53
C ASP A 426 8.39 -6.09 -17.93
N LEU A 427 8.02 -7.10 -18.74
CA LEU A 427 8.99 -7.98 -19.42
C LEU A 427 9.74 -7.26 -20.55
N LEU A 428 9.04 -6.54 -21.42
CA LEU A 428 9.64 -5.76 -22.50
C LEU A 428 10.64 -4.73 -22.00
N LEU A 429 10.29 -4.00 -20.94
CA LEU A 429 11.16 -3.00 -20.33
C LEU A 429 12.42 -3.61 -19.70
N ALA A 430 12.32 -4.82 -19.13
CA ALA A 430 13.47 -5.52 -18.54
C ALA A 430 14.55 -5.93 -19.56
N ILE A 431 14.24 -5.95 -20.87
CA ILE A 431 15.21 -6.28 -21.93
C ILE A 431 16.28 -5.19 -22.08
N ASN A 432 15.87 -3.91 -22.13
CA ASN A 432 16.80 -2.79 -22.26
C ASN A 432 16.20 -1.46 -21.72
N PRO A 433 16.02 -1.31 -20.40
CA PRO A 433 15.25 -0.21 -19.78
C PRO A 433 15.90 1.16 -19.92
N LEU A 434 17.16 1.24 -20.35
CA LEU A 434 17.93 2.47 -20.51
C LEU A 434 18.19 2.87 -21.97
N ASP A 435 17.79 2.03 -22.93
CA ASP A 435 17.83 2.36 -24.35
C ASP A 435 16.56 3.12 -24.73
N LYS A 436 16.73 4.40 -25.09
CA LYS A 436 15.65 5.28 -25.51
C LYS A 436 14.89 4.71 -26.72
N ASP A 437 15.57 4.19 -27.73
CA ASP A 437 14.93 3.72 -28.96
C ASP A 437 14.21 2.38 -28.75
N TRP A 438 14.65 1.59 -27.76
CA TRP A 438 13.87 0.46 -27.26
C TRP A 438 12.63 0.92 -26.49
N VAL A 439 12.78 1.83 -25.53
CA VAL A 439 11.68 2.41 -24.74
C VAL A 439 10.60 3.03 -25.64
N VAL A 440 10.98 3.77 -26.69
CA VAL A 440 10.04 4.33 -27.68
C VAL A 440 9.17 3.23 -28.32
N LYS A 441 9.75 2.08 -28.69
CA LYS A 441 9.00 0.95 -29.28
C LYS A 441 8.05 0.32 -28.27
N VAL A 442 8.46 0.19 -27.00
CA VAL A 442 7.60 -0.34 -25.93
C VAL A 442 6.44 0.61 -25.65
N ASN A 443 6.69 1.92 -25.54
CA ASN A 443 5.67 2.95 -25.34
C ASN A 443 4.66 2.99 -26.50
N GLN A 444 5.10 2.82 -27.75
CA GLN A 444 4.21 2.70 -28.92
C GLN A 444 3.33 1.43 -28.84
N ALA A 445 3.88 0.30 -28.40
CA ALA A 445 3.13 -0.93 -28.20
C ALA A 445 2.13 -0.83 -27.03
N GLU A 446 2.49 -0.16 -25.93
CA GLU A 446 1.59 0.14 -24.81
C GLU A 446 0.45 1.07 -25.23
N ALA A 447 0.74 2.10 -26.03
CA ALA A 447 -0.29 3.00 -26.56
C ALA A 447 -1.34 2.27 -27.43
N GLU A 448 -0.91 1.34 -28.28
CA GLU A 448 -1.82 0.50 -29.07
C GLU A 448 -2.56 -0.54 -28.21
N PHE A 449 -1.91 -1.11 -27.19
CA PHE A 449 -2.59 -1.96 -26.19
C PHE A 449 -3.74 -1.21 -25.50
N TRP A 450 -3.49 0.02 -25.04
CA TRP A 450 -4.53 0.85 -24.40
C TRP A 450 -5.65 1.24 -25.37
N ARG A 451 -5.33 1.54 -26.63
CA ARG A 451 -6.33 1.84 -27.68
C ARG A 451 -7.23 0.63 -28.03
N ARG A 452 -6.76 -0.60 -27.77
CA ARG A 452 -7.59 -1.81 -27.89
C ARG A 452 -8.36 -2.14 -26.61
N SER A 453 -7.88 -1.63 -25.47
CA SER A 453 -8.41 -1.87 -24.13
C SER A 453 -9.39 -0.79 -23.65
N GLU A 454 -9.85 0.09 -24.55
CA GLU A 454 -10.85 1.11 -24.22
C GLU A 454 -12.19 0.47 -23.81
N GLY A 455 -12.86 1.03 -22.81
CA GLY A 455 -14.10 0.46 -22.33
C GLY A 455 -14.67 1.09 -21.06
N TYR A 456 -15.72 0.46 -20.56
CA TYR A 456 -16.42 0.84 -19.34
C TYR A 456 -16.33 -0.30 -18.32
N ARG A 457 -16.14 0.06 -17.04
CA ARG A 457 -16.21 -0.89 -15.92
C ARG A 457 -17.17 -0.34 -14.87
N ILE A 458 -17.96 -1.25 -14.29
CA ILE A 458 -18.71 -0.99 -13.06
C ILE A 458 -18.11 -1.84 -11.96
N GLY A 459 -17.91 -1.24 -10.80
CA GLY A 459 -17.60 -1.91 -9.57
C GLY A 459 -17.99 -1.03 -8.39
N TRP A 460 -17.78 -1.53 -7.19
CA TRP A 460 -17.83 -0.70 -5.98
C TRP A 460 -16.69 0.34 -6.00
N SER A 461 -16.84 1.39 -5.20
CA SER A 461 -15.88 2.50 -5.15
C SER A 461 -14.48 2.09 -4.71
N ASP A 462 -14.36 1.12 -3.80
CA ASP A 462 -13.11 0.43 -3.48
C ASP A 462 -12.54 -0.26 -4.72
N ASP A 463 -13.29 -1.19 -5.32
CA ASP A 463 -12.90 -2.02 -6.48
C ASP A 463 -12.43 -1.21 -7.71
N ILE A 464 -13.01 -0.02 -7.93
CA ILE A 464 -12.68 0.85 -9.07
C ILE A 464 -11.52 1.81 -8.78
N LEU A 465 -11.38 2.35 -7.56
CA LEU A 465 -10.39 3.41 -7.28
C LEU A 465 -9.00 2.88 -6.93
N GLY A 466 -8.90 1.73 -6.25
CA GLY A 466 -7.61 1.10 -5.98
C GLY A 466 -7.27 0.08 -7.07
N PHE A 467 -6.01 0.06 -7.53
CA PHE A 467 -5.55 -0.80 -8.61
C PHE A 467 -4.11 -1.21 -8.37
N ASP A 468 -3.73 -2.41 -8.83
CA ASP A 468 -2.35 -2.88 -8.80
C ASP A 468 -1.47 -1.97 -9.67
N CYS A 469 -0.37 -1.47 -9.09
CA CYS A 469 0.62 -0.66 -9.80
C CYS A 469 1.40 -1.46 -10.86
N GLY A 470 1.36 -2.80 -10.81
CA GLY A 470 2.17 -3.69 -11.63
C GLY A 470 3.52 -3.98 -10.99
N GLY A 471 4.56 -4.18 -11.81
CA GLY A 471 5.91 -4.44 -11.33
C GLY A 471 6.51 -3.31 -10.49
N LYS A 472 7.58 -3.65 -9.76
CA LYS A 472 8.38 -2.76 -8.89
C LYS A 472 8.77 -1.48 -9.63
N GLN A 473 8.61 -0.33 -8.99
CA GLN A 473 8.87 1.00 -9.57
C GLN A 473 9.63 1.90 -8.60
N TRP A 474 10.53 2.73 -9.11
CA TRP A 474 10.89 3.98 -8.46
C TRP A 474 9.95 5.06 -8.95
N VAL A 475 9.39 5.84 -8.02
CA VAL A 475 8.41 6.89 -8.32
C VAL A 475 8.82 8.18 -7.64
N LEU A 476 8.90 9.26 -8.42
CA LEU A 476 8.87 10.64 -7.95
C LEU A 476 7.44 11.11 -8.18
N GLU A 477 6.78 11.67 -7.17
CA GLU A 477 5.45 12.25 -7.35
C GLU A 477 5.46 13.67 -6.80
N VAL A 478 4.98 14.62 -7.60
CA VAL A 478 4.93 16.04 -7.24
C VAL A 478 3.49 16.53 -7.19
N SER A 479 3.22 17.50 -6.31
CA SER A 479 1.92 18.15 -6.12
C SER A 479 2.06 19.65 -6.30
N PHE A 480 1.14 20.30 -7.02
CA PHE A 480 1.13 21.75 -7.20
C PHE A 480 -0.26 22.36 -7.34
N PRO A 481 -0.46 23.60 -6.87
CA PRO A 481 -1.71 24.31 -7.03
C PRO A 481 -1.93 24.73 -8.49
N THR A 482 -3.17 24.63 -8.96
CA THR A 482 -3.59 24.94 -10.34
C THR A 482 -4.64 26.05 -10.39
N GLY A 483 -4.74 26.85 -9.31
CA GLY A 483 -5.83 27.80 -9.10
C GLY A 483 -7.04 27.10 -8.48
N THR A 484 -8.23 27.34 -9.01
CA THR A 484 -9.49 26.72 -8.55
C THR A 484 -10.20 26.03 -9.71
N LEU A 485 -11.18 25.17 -9.44
CA LEU A 485 -11.99 24.55 -10.50
C LEU A 485 -12.71 25.58 -11.41
N ARG A 486 -13.04 26.76 -10.87
CA ARG A 486 -13.68 27.86 -11.64
C ARG A 486 -12.67 28.69 -12.43
N ASN A 487 -11.48 28.88 -11.90
CA ASN A 487 -10.40 29.68 -12.48
C ASN A 487 -9.10 28.88 -12.37
N ASN A 488 -8.94 27.93 -13.29
CA ASN A 488 -7.75 27.08 -13.39
C ASN A 488 -6.68 27.82 -14.21
N SER A 489 -5.42 27.79 -13.76
CA SER A 489 -4.30 28.52 -14.36
C SER A 489 -3.70 27.88 -15.63
N GLY A 490 -4.13 26.66 -15.97
CA GLY A 490 -3.53 25.80 -16.99
C GLY A 490 -2.21 25.15 -16.54
N ALA A 491 -1.79 25.34 -15.29
CA ALA A 491 -0.54 24.81 -14.77
C ALA A 491 -0.46 23.28 -14.84
N ASP A 492 -1.58 22.57 -14.67
CA ASP A 492 -1.67 21.11 -14.81
C ASP A 492 -1.16 20.62 -16.16
N LEU A 493 -1.69 21.16 -17.25
CA LEU A 493 -1.31 20.73 -18.60
C LEU A 493 0.02 21.33 -19.05
N ASN A 494 0.32 22.56 -18.65
CA ASN A 494 1.59 23.20 -19.02
C ASN A 494 2.78 22.48 -18.38
N TYR A 495 2.68 22.03 -17.12
CA TYR A 495 3.74 21.26 -16.46
C TYR A 495 4.08 19.98 -17.24
N VAL A 496 3.06 19.19 -17.63
CA VAL A 496 3.30 17.90 -18.29
C VAL A 496 3.77 18.06 -19.75
N GLU A 497 3.33 19.09 -20.46
CA GLU A 497 3.86 19.39 -21.80
C GLU A 497 5.34 19.80 -21.75
N GLU A 498 5.75 20.65 -20.79
CA GLU A 498 7.17 21.00 -20.60
C GLU A 498 8.02 19.83 -20.10
N LEU A 499 7.44 18.94 -19.27
CA LEU A 499 8.09 17.69 -18.86
C LEU A 499 8.33 16.77 -20.06
N LEU A 500 7.35 16.61 -20.95
CA LEU A 500 7.48 15.81 -22.17
C LEU A 500 8.52 16.41 -23.14
N GLU A 501 8.50 17.73 -23.35
CA GLU A 501 9.51 18.44 -24.14
C GLU A 501 10.94 18.25 -23.56
N MET A 502 11.07 18.32 -22.22
CA MET A 502 12.33 18.05 -21.54
C MET A 502 12.79 16.60 -21.74
N ILE A 503 11.90 15.60 -21.60
CA ILE A 503 12.21 14.17 -21.81
C ILE A 503 12.78 13.95 -23.22
N GLU A 504 12.16 14.53 -24.24
CA GLU A 504 12.60 14.41 -25.63
C GLU A 504 13.95 15.11 -25.85
N THR A 505 14.04 16.39 -25.47
CA THR A 505 15.25 17.24 -25.66
C THR A 505 16.47 16.70 -24.92
N ASN A 506 16.28 16.06 -23.77
CA ASN A 506 17.36 15.49 -22.96
C ASN A 506 17.60 13.98 -23.22
N ASN A 507 16.90 13.38 -24.19
CA ASN A 507 17.01 11.95 -24.55
C ASN A 507 16.83 11.00 -23.34
N ILE A 508 15.87 11.29 -22.46
CA ILE A 508 15.65 10.53 -21.22
C ILE A 508 14.86 9.24 -21.53
N PRO A 509 15.40 8.02 -21.32
CA PRO A 509 14.61 6.80 -21.44
C PRO A 509 13.51 6.81 -20.38
N ALA A 510 12.29 7.18 -20.79
CA ALA A 510 11.10 7.34 -19.96
C ALA A 510 10.12 6.17 -20.22
N PRO A 511 10.28 5.04 -19.52
CA PRO A 511 9.60 3.77 -19.84
C PRO A 511 8.17 3.68 -19.34
N ALA A 512 7.71 4.65 -18.57
CA ALA A 512 6.42 4.62 -17.91
C ALA A 512 5.55 5.79 -18.35
N PRO A 513 4.22 5.59 -18.46
CA PRO A 513 3.29 6.69 -18.57
C PRO A 513 3.41 7.64 -17.36
N LEU A 514 3.39 8.94 -17.61
CA LEU A 514 3.35 9.95 -16.56
C LEU A 514 1.93 10.02 -16.00
N GLU A 515 1.73 9.67 -14.73
CA GLU A 515 0.40 9.58 -14.13
C GLU A 515 -0.04 10.93 -13.55
N GLN A 516 -1.08 11.54 -14.11
CA GLN A 516 -1.63 12.79 -13.61
C GLN A 516 -2.99 12.60 -12.94
N ARG A 517 -3.16 13.16 -11.75
CA ARG A 517 -4.38 13.10 -10.92
C ARG A 517 -4.66 14.48 -10.30
N TRP A 518 -5.88 14.71 -9.81
CA TRP A 518 -6.25 15.96 -9.14
C TRP A 518 -6.88 15.70 -7.77
N THR A 519 -6.68 16.62 -6.82
CA THR A 519 -7.39 16.65 -5.53
C THR A 519 -7.83 18.07 -5.18
N GLY A 520 -8.77 18.20 -4.25
CA GLY A 520 -8.94 19.45 -3.50
C GLY A 520 -7.76 19.73 -2.56
N ALA A 521 -7.76 20.90 -1.93
CA ALA A 521 -6.82 21.26 -0.89
C ALA A 521 -7.02 20.44 0.39
N SER A 522 -5.96 20.29 1.19
CA SER A 522 -6.01 19.75 2.55
C SER A 522 -5.86 20.86 3.58
N ALA A 523 -6.54 20.70 4.72
CA ALA A 523 -6.35 21.54 5.89
C ALA A 523 -5.18 21.10 6.80
N SER A 524 -4.40 20.07 6.43
CA SER A 524 -3.24 19.64 7.23
C SER A 524 -2.01 20.50 6.91
N ASP A 525 -1.33 21.00 7.95
CA ASP A 525 -0.17 21.89 7.83
C ASP A 525 0.97 21.27 6.99
N MET A 526 1.14 19.95 7.09
CA MET A 526 2.20 19.18 6.44
C MET A 526 1.74 18.44 5.17
N SER A 527 0.49 18.58 4.69
CA SER A 527 0.07 17.90 3.45
C SER A 527 0.71 18.55 2.20
N PRO A 528 1.18 17.79 1.19
CA PRO A 528 1.64 18.37 -0.07
C PRO A 528 0.56 19.20 -0.80
N ALA A 529 -0.73 18.93 -0.54
CA ALA A 529 -1.87 19.73 -0.99
C ALA A 529 -2.40 20.72 0.06
N SER A 530 -1.60 21.08 1.07
CA SER A 530 -1.99 22.09 2.07
C SER A 530 -2.22 23.46 1.44
N ALA A 531 -3.40 24.06 1.64
CA ALA A 531 -3.66 25.45 1.23
C ALA A 531 -4.41 26.23 2.33
N PRO A 532 -3.72 26.60 3.43
CA PRO A 532 -4.32 27.36 4.52
C PRO A 532 -4.94 28.66 4.01
N GLY A 533 -6.21 28.90 4.33
CA GLY A 533 -6.97 30.07 3.86
C GLY A 533 -7.47 30.01 2.41
N ALA A 534 -7.20 28.93 1.66
CA ALA A 534 -7.65 28.76 0.28
C ALA A 534 -8.20 27.33 0.00
N PRO A 535 -9.30 26.92 0.68
CA PRO A 535 -9.82 25.55 0.62
C PRO A 535 -10.30 25.11 -0.78
N ASP A 536 -10.72 26.05 -1.63
CA ASP A 536 -11.14 25.77 -3.02
C ASP A 536 -9.97 25.56 -4.00
N THR A 537 -8.72 25.53 -3.51
CA THR A 537 -7.53 25.31 -4.34
C THR A 537 -7.54 23.90 -4.92
N LEU A 538 -7.39 23.80 -6.24
CA LEU A 538 -7.26 22.55 -6.96
C LEU A 538 -5.77 22.19 -7.08
N PHE A 539 -5.39 20.99 -6.63
CA PHE A 539 -4.03 20.48 -6.79
C PHE A 539 -3.96 19.47 -7.94
N SER A 540 -2.90 19.57 -8.74
CA SER A 540 -2.49 18.55 -9.70
C SER A 540 -1.33 17.75 -9.11
N TRP A 541 -1.43 16.43 -9.22
CA TRP A 541 -0.41 15.46 -8.82
C TRP A 541 0.14 14.81 -10.08
N LEU A 542 1.47 14.69 -10.19
CA LEU A 542 2.12 14.08 -11.34
C LEU A 542 3.18 13.07 -10.88
N GLY A 543 2.93 11.79 -11.17
CA GLY A 543 3.84 10.67 -10.96
C GLY A 543 4.77 10.47 -12.14
N ILE A 544 6.07 10.58 -11.88
CA ILE A 544 7.18 10.24 -12.76
C ILE A 544 7.72 8.89 -12.31
N ILE A 545 7.63 7.90 -13.18
CA ILE A 545 7.85 6.49 -12.85
C ILE A 545 9.02 5.94 -13.68
N MET A 546 9.89 5.13 -13.05
CA MET A 546 10.79 4.22 -13.77
C MET A 546 10.60 2.80 -13.21
N TYR A 547 10.38 1.86 -14.13
CA TYR A 547 10.24 0.44 -13.78
C TYR A 547 11.60 -0.12 -13.35
N MET A 548 11.60 -0.88 -12.26
CA MET A 548 12.80 -1.51 -11.73
C MET A 548 13.06 -2.83 -12.48
N PRO A 549 14.27 -3.03 -13.02
CA PRO A 549 14.64 -4.29 -13.67
C PRO A 549 14.74 -5.41 -12.62
N ARG A 550 14.48 -6.66 -13.04
CA ARG A 550 14.52 -7.82 -12.12
C ARG A 550 15.93 -8.20 -11.71
N ASP A 551 16.91 -8.05 -12.62
CA ASP A 551 18.29 -8.50 -12.43
C ASP A 551 19.31 -7.47 -12.96
N GLY A 552 20.47 -7.38 -12.31
CA GLY A 552 21.72 -6.79 -12.84
C GLY A 552 21.78 -5.28 -13.12
N GLN A 553 20.65 -4.61 -13.32
CA GLN A 553 20.60 -3.22 -13.84
C GLN A 553 20.04 -2.19 -12.86
N VAL A 554 19.63 -2.62 -11.65
CA VAL A 554 19.02 -1.77 -10.61
C VAL A 554 19.82 -0.48 -10.40
N ALA A 555 21.12 -0.57 -10.06
CA ALA A 555 21.95 0.61 -9.81
C ALA A 555 22.05 1.60 -10.99
N ALA A 556 22.03 1.11 -12.23
CA ALA A 556 22.07 1.96 -13.42
C ALA A 556 20.74 2.70 -13.62
N VAL A 557 19.61 2.00 -13.42
CA VAL A 557 18.27 2.57 -13.50
C VAL A 557 18.03 3.60 -12.40
N THR A 558 18.41 3.32 -11.15
CA THR A 558 18.26 4.26 -10.03
C THR A 558 19.08 5.53 -10.20
N ASN A 559 20.31 5.42 -10.73
CA ASN A 559 21.13 6.59 -11.03
C ASN A 559 20.54 7.44 -12.17
N LYS A 560 20.00 6.81 -13.22
CA LYS A 560 19.30 7.55 -14.29
C LYS A 560 17.99 8.18 -13.83
N PHE A 561 17.28 7.53 -12.92
CA PHE A 561 16.11 8.11 -12.26
C PHE A 561 16.49 9.36 -11.44
N ARG A 562 17.58 9.32 -10.65
CA ARG A 562 18.07 10.49 -9.90
C ARG A 562 18.50 11.65 -10.81
N ASP A 563 19.13 11.37 -11.94
CA ASP A 563 19.43 12.41 -12.95
C ASP A 563 18.16 13.07 -13.49
N TYR A 564 17.11 12.28 -13.75
CA TYR A 564 15.83 12.75 -14.24
C TYR A 564 15.06 13.55 -13.16
N ALA A 565 15.04 13.07 -11.91
CA ALA A 565 14.47 13.77 -10.77
C ALA A 565 15.12 15.17 -10.57
N ARG A 566 16.46 15.25 -10.58
CA ARG A 566 17.19 16.53 -10.45
C ARG A 566 16.91 17.51 -11.60
N LYS A 567 16.63 17.02 -12.81
CA LYS A 567 16.15 17.87 -13.93
C LYS A 567 14.75 18.42 -13.66
N CYS A 568 13.85 17.60 -13.12
CA CYS A 568 12.51 18.06 -12.70
C CYS A 568 12.58 19.08 -11.56
N GLU A 569 13.46 18.87 -10.58
CA GLU A 569 13.74 19.82 -9.49
C GLU A 569 14.22 21.19 -9.97
N SER A 570 15.20 21.19 -10.86
CA SER A 570 15.83 22.43 -11.34
C SER A 570 14.96 23.22 -12.33
N LEU A 571 14.14 22.55 -13.15
CA LEU A 571 13.38 23.19 -14.22
C LEU A 571 11.91 23.45 -13.90
N LEU A 572 11.23 22.52 -13.22
CA LEU A 572 9.77 22.51 -13.11
C LEU A 572 9.28 22.80 -11.69
N LEU A 573 9.89 22.18 -10.67
CA LEU A 573 9.40 22.28 -9.27
C LEU A 573 9.25 23.73 -8.80
N LYS A 574 10.30 24.56 -8.94
CA LYS A 574 10.25 25.98 -8.58
C LYS A 574 9.29 26.80 -9.45
N LYS A 575 9.22 26.51 -10.75
CA LYS A 575 8.40 27.27 -11.73
C LYS A 575 6.91 27.17 -11.44
N TYR A 576 6.45 25.99 -11.00
CA TYR A 576 5.04 25.71 -10.74
C TYR A 576 4.65 25.75 -9.26
N GLY A 577 5.57 26.10 -8.37
CA GLY A 577 5.34 26.01 -6.92
C GLY A 577 5.06 24.58 -6.46
N ALA A 578 5.59 23.60 -7.19
CA ALA A 578 5.36 22.19 -6.94
C ALA A 578 6.27 21.68 -5.81
N VAL A 579 5.80 20.64 -5.13
CA VAL A 579 6.52 19.97 -4.04
C VAL A 579 6.37 18.47 -4.12
N GLU A 580 7.39 17.76 -3.64
CA GLU A 580 7.46 16.30 -3.63
C GLU A 580 6.48 15.72 -2.59
N HIS A 581 5.77 14.65 -2.95
CA HIS A 581 4.96 13.87 -2.04
C HIS A 581 5.88 13.12 -1.05
N TRP A 582 5.60 13.17 0.25
CA TRP A 582 6.50 12.66 1.31
C TRP A 582 7.00 11.22 1.17
N ALA A 583 6.16 10.28 0.73
CA ALA A 583 6.57 8.90 0.46
C ALA A 583 7.48 8.70 -0.78
N LYS A 584 7.72 9.76 -1.57
CA LYS A 584 8.51 9.78 -2.82
C LYS A 584 9.60 10.87 -2.83
N MET A 585 9.73 11.64 -1.74
CA MET A 585 10.77 12.67 -1.60
C MET A 585 12.11 12.00 -1.34
N GLU A 586 13.10 12.31 -2.18
CA GLU A 586 14.47 11.80 -2.04
C GLU A 586 15.29 12.72 -1.13
N VAL A 587 16.16 12.16 -0.29
CA VAL A 587 17.10 12.94 0.52
C VAL A 587 18.51 12.80 -0.07
N PRO A 588 19.17 13.90 -0.50
CA PRO A 588 20.50 13.84 -1.09
C PRO A 588 21.56 13.26 -0.14
N ASP A 589 22.11 12.10 -0.50
CA ASP A 589 23.20 11.47 0.23
C ASP A 589 24.50 12.28 0.10
N ARG A 590 25.07 12.67 1.25
CA ARG A 590 26.43 13.25 1.39
C ARG A 590 26.69 14.54 0.59
N ASN A 591 25.70 15.12 -0.08
CA ASN A 591 25.79 16.41 -0.77
C ASN A 591 25.16 17.53 0.07
N TYR A 592 26.00 18.32 0.75
CA TYR A 592 25.54 19.39 1.63
C TYR A 592 24.83 20.54 0.89
N ALA A 593 25.15 20.78 -0.38
CA ALA A 593 24.51 21.83 -1.17
C ALA A 593 23.09 21.42 -1.61
N GLU A 594 22.92 20.21 -2.14
CA GLU A 594 21.61 19.65 -2.49
C GLU A 594 20.73 19.50 -1.22
N LEU A 595 21.28 19.01 -0.09
CA LEU A 595 20.54 18.92 1.17
C LEU A 595 20.12 20.28 1.74
N ARG A 596 20.95 21.33 1.57
CA ARG A 596 20.55 22.70 1.93
C ARG A 596 19.39 23.17 1.05
N ALA A 597 19.49 22.98 -0.26
CA ALA A 597 18.43 23.36 -1.19
C ALA A 597 17.11 22.65 -0.86
N LEU A 598 17.14 21.34 -0.57
CA LEU A 598 15.97 20.59 -0.10
C LEU A 598 15.34 21.21 1.16
N ARG A 599 16.16 21.49 2.19
CA ARG A 599 15.68 22.16 3.43
C ARG A 599 15.06 23.53 3.15
N GLU A 600 15.65 24.34 2.28
CA GLU A 600 15.12 25.64 1.90
C GLU A 600 13.76 25.50 1.17
N ARG A 601 13.61 24.56 0.22
CA ARG A 601 12.32 24.27 -0.42
C ARG A 601 11.26 23.83 0.59
N VAL A 602 11.62 22.91 1.49
CA VAL A 602 10.71 22.35 2.51
C VAL A 602 10.28 23.44 3.51
N ASN A 603 11.20 24.31 3.95
CA ASN A 603 10.91 25.46 4.83
C ASN A 603 10.00 26.52 4.16
N VAL A 604 10.07 26.68 2.84
CA VAL A 604 9.19 27.61 2.11
C VAL A 604 7.77 27.05 1.98
N ARG A 605 7.62 25.73 1.82
CA ARG A 605 6.30 25.10 1.64
C ARG A 605 5.57 24.85 2.95
N TYR A 606 6.28 24.37 3.96
CA TYR A 606 5.71 23.77 5.17
C TYR A 606 6.14 24.55 6.42
N PRO A 607 5.33 24.59 7.49
CA PRO A 607 5.65 25.31 8.73
C PRO A 607 6.68 24.56 9.59
N VAL A 608 7.86 24.26 9.03
CA VAL A 608 8.93 23.47 9.67
C VAL A 608 9.35 23.98 11.06
N PRO A 609 9.47 25.30 11.34
CA PRO A 609 9.79 25.76 12.69
C PRO A 609 8.75 25.32 13.73
N LYS A 610 7.46 25.31 13.35
CA LYS A 610 6.34 24.84 14.18
C LYS A 610 6.33 23.31 14.29
N PHE A 611 6.57 22.58 13.20
CA PHE A 611 6.73 21.13 13.22
C PHE A 611 7.90 20.69 14.12
N ASN A 612 9.04 21.38 14.05
CA ASN A 612 10.20 21.11 14.92
C ASN A 612 9.92 21.48 16.39
N ALA A 613 9.12 22.51 16.66
CA ALA A 613 8.66 22.80 18.01
C ALA A 613 7.79 21.66 18.56
N ALA A 614 6.80 21.19 17.78
CA ALA A 614 5.97 20.04 18.13
C ALA A 614 6.79 18.75 18.31
N ARG A 615 7.81 18.50 17.47
CA ARG A 615 8.76 17.38 17.65
C ARG A 615 9.49 17.48 18.99
N ARG A 616 10.07 18.63 19.34
CA ARG A 616 10.79 18.82 20.62
C ARG A 616 9.85 18.75 21.83
N GLU A 617 8.59 19.13 21.67
CA GLU A 617 7.58 19.04 22.73
C GLU A 617 7.15 17.59 23.01
N LEU A 618 6.83 16.82 21.96
CA LEU A 618 6.29 15.47 22.06
C LEU A 618 7.38 14.38 22.14
N ASP A 619 8.56 14.66 21.59
CA ASP A 619 9.73 13.78 21.57
C ASP A 619 11.05 14.56 21.80
N PRO A 620 11.30 15.01 23.05
CA PRO A 620 12.46 15.84 23.38
C PRO A 620 13.80 15.11 23.27
N LYS A 621 13.80 13.78 23.15
CA LYS A 621 15.01 12.96 22.90
C LYS A 621 15.16 12.53 21.44
N ASN A 622 14.23 12.93 20.57
CA ASN A 622 14.19 12.58 19.16
C ASN A 622 14.28 11.05 18.89
N ILE A 623 13.59 10.23 19.69
CA ILE A 623 13.55 8.77 19.46
C ILE A 623 12.77 8.38 18.19
N MET A 624 11.80 9.19 17.77
CA MET A 624 10.93 8.96 16.62
C MET A 624 11.57 9.40 15.28
N GLY A 625 12.74 10.05 15.30
CA GLY A 625 13.45 10.48 14.09
C GLY A 625 14.43 9.43 13.55
N ASN A 626 14.73 9.45 12.25
CA ASN A 626 15.80 8.68 11.61
C ASN A 626 16.67 9.57 10.69
N HIS A 627 17.65 8.96 10.01
CA HIS A 627 18.56 9.67 9.11
C HIS A 627 17.86 10.51 8.01
N ILE A 628 16.69 10.08 7.52
CA ILE A 628 15.87 10.80 6.54
C ILE A 628 15.21 12.01 7.21
N THR A 629 14.43 11.80 8.26
CA THR A 629 13.65 12.86 8.91
C THR A 629 14.53 13.89 9.60
N ASP A 630 15.66 13.46 10.19
CA ASP A 630 16.60 14.35 10.87
C ASP A 630 17.48 15.12 9.87
N SER A 631 17.65 14.59 8.65
CA SER A 631 18.22 15.34 7.53
C SER A 631 17.28 16.43 7.05
N ILE A 632 15.98 16.16 6.87
CA ILE A 632 15.01 17.19 6.44
C ILE A 632 14.76 18.20 7.57
N PHE A 633 14.30 17.72 8.72
CA PHE A 633 13.78 18.50 9.85
C PHE A 633 14.84 18.65 10.94
N LYS A 634 15.94 19.35 10.62
CA LYS A 634 17.02 19.61 11.59
C LYS A 634 16.47 20.41 12.77
N THR A 635 16.41 19.77 13.94
CA THR A 635 15.82 20.27 15.20
C THR A 635 16.63 21.36 15.88
#